data_AF-A0A858BVA6-F1
#
_entry.id   AF-A0A858BVA6-F1
#
_cell.length_a   1.000
_cell.length_b   1.000
_cell.length_c   1.000
_cell.angle_alpha   90.00
_cell.angle_beta   90.00
_cell.angle_gamma   90.00
#
_symmetry.space_group_name_H-M   'P 1'
#
loop_
_entity.id
_entity.type
_entity.pdbx_description
1 polymer ?
#
loop_
_entity_poly.entity_id
_entity_poly.type
_entity_poly.pdbx_seq_one_letter_code
_entity_poly.pdbx_strand_id
1 'polypeptide(L)' 'MSDFKREFFRIYDKKIASGQLTFSQLGISKADFTSLCTEEEFSFSEEKLAGLCRGMKLDQEEEARLRNSVKKA' A
#
# COMPACT_ATOMS: atom_id res chain seq x y z
N MET A 1 -6.90 -8.43 -10.73
CA MET A 1 -6.67 -7.69 -9.46
C MET A 1 -5.53 -8.31 -8.67
N SER A 2 -4.36 -7.66 -8.66
CA SER A 2 -3.14 -8.18 -8.01
C SER A 2 -3.28 -8.34 -6.49
N ASP A 3 -2.67 -9.38 -5.93
CA ASP A 3 -2.66 -9.67 -4.49
C ASP A 3 -2.14 -8.48 -3.66
N PHE A 4 -1.17 -7.73 -4.19
CA PHE A 4 -0.66 -6.51 -3.58
C PHE A 4 -1.76 -5.47 -3.35
N LYS A 5 -2.59 -5.19 -4.37
CA LYS A 5 -3.65 -4.17 -4.27
C LYS A 5 -4.69 -4.54 -3.24
N ARG A 6 -5.14 -5.81 -3.24
CA ARG A 6 -6.12 -6.29 -2.25
C ARG A 6 -5.59 -6.09 -0.83
N GLU A 7 -4.34 -6.47 -0.57
CA GLU A 7 -3.77 -6.34 0.77
C GLU A 7 -3.51 -4.87 1.13
N PHE A 8 -3.02 -4.07 0.18
CA PHE A 8 -2.84 -2.62 0.34
C PHE A 8 -4.15 -1.93 0.73
N PHE A 9 -5.20 -2.08 -0.07
CA PHE A 9 -6.49 -1.42 0.18
C PHE A 9 -7.12 -1.91 1.47
N ARG A 10 -6.96 -3.19 1.82
CA ARG A 10 -7.47 -3.74 3.08
C ARG A 10 -6.82 -3.10 4.30
N ILE A 11 -5.50 -2.94 4.28
CA ILE A 11 -4.77 -2.32 5.40
C ILE A 11 -5.03 -0.81 5.42
N TYR A 12 -5.01 -0.17 4.24
CA TYR A 12 -5.31 1.25 4.08
C TYR A 12 -6.68 1.60 4.64
N ASP A 13 -7.73 0.90 4.21
CA ASP A 13 -9.11 1.12 4.66
C ASP A 13 -9.23 0.95 6.18
N LYS A 14 -8.64 -0.13 6.74
CA LYS A 14 -8.62 -0.37 8.18
C LYS A 14 -7.93 0.75 8.97
N LYS A 15 -6.76 1.21 8.51
CA LYS A 15 -5.98 2.25 9.21
C LYS A 15 -6.64 3.63 9.08
N ILE A 16 -7.25 3.94 7.93
CA ILE A 16 -8.03 5.16 7.69
C ILE A 16 -9.28 5.17 8.56
N ALA A 17 -10.05 4.08 8.56
CA ALA A 17 -11.26 3.94 9.37
C ALA A 17 -10.94 4.04 10.88
N SER A 18 -9.79 3.53 11.31
CA SER A 18 -9.32 3.68 12.69
C SER A 18 -8.74 5.08 13.01
N GLY A 19 -8.60 5.98 12.03
CA GLY A 19 -7.96 7.28 12.21
C GLY A 19 -6.44 7.22 12.49
N GLN A 20 -5.81 6.06 12.31
CA GLN A 20 -4.37 5.86 12.55
C GLN A 20 -3.51 6.33 11.37
N LEU A 21 -4.12 6.41 10.18
CA LEU A 21 -3.49 6.80 8.93
C LEU A 21 -4.34 7.87 8.23
N THR A 22 -3.68 8.77 7.53
CA THR A 22 -4.31 9.73 6.60
C THR A 22 -3.67 9.61 5.22
N PHE A 23 -4.39 10.03 4.18
CA PHE A 23 -3.85 9.97 2.81
C PHE A 23 -2.53 10.74 2.67
N SER A 24 -2.39 11.89 3.31
CA SER A 24 -1.16 12.68 3.29
C SER A 24 0.04 11.98 3.94
N GLN A 25 -0.20 11.03 4.85
CA GLN A 25 0.85 10.27 5.52
C GLN A 25 1.36 9.08 4.70
N LEU A 26 0.61 8.59 3.71
CA LEU A 26 1.04 7.50 2.83
C LEU A 26 2.31 7.82 2.04
N GLY A 27 2.59 9.10 1.79
CA GLY A 27 3.75 9.51 0.98
C GLY A 27 3.64 9.16 -0.51
N ILE A 28 2.43 8.83 -0.99
CA ILE A 28 2.17 8.59 -2.42
C ILE A 28 1.44 9.77 -3.05
N SER A 29 1.70 9.99 -4.33
CA SER A 29 0.97 11.01 -5.08
C SER A 29 -0.43 10.54 -5.42
N LYS A 30 -1.34 11.49 -5.66
CA LYS A 30 -2.68 11.18 -6.20
C LYS A 30 -2.60 10.36 -7.50
N ALA A 31 -1.62 10.64 -8.36
CA ALA A 31 -1.38 9.89 -9.59
C ALA A 31 -1.04 8.41 -9.30
N ASP A 32 -0.11 8.15 -8.37
CA ASP A 32 0.25 6.79 -7.93
C ASP A 32 -0.97 6.04 -7.37
N PHE A 33 -1.80 6.73 -6.57
CA PHE A 33 -3.02 6.13 -6.02
C PHE A 33 -4.07 5.86 -7.10
N THR A 34 -4.22 6.76 -8.08
CA THR A 34 -5.10 6.53 -9.23
C THR A 34 -4.63 5.31 -10.02
N SER A 35 -3.35 5.20 -10.35
CA SER A 35 -2.76 4.01 -10.99
C SER A 35 -3.00 2.74 -10.19
N LEU A 36 -2.86 2.79 -8.87
CA LEU A 36 -3.25 1.70 -7.96
C LEU A 36 -4.73 1.31 -8.06
N CYS A 37 -5.63 2.25 -8.32
CA CYS A 37 -7.06 1.96 -8.53
C CYS A 37 -7.37 1.49 -9.96
N THR A 38 -6.65 1.98 -10.98
CA THR A 38 -7.02 1.79 -12.40
C THR A 38 -6.21 0.74 -13.13
N GLU A 39 -4.92 0.58 -12.84
CA GLU A 39 -4.01 -0.27 -13.61
C GLU A 39 -3.79 -1.62 -12.94
N GLU A 40 -4.44 -2.70 -13.37
CA GLU A 40 -4.44 -3.97 -12.63
C GLU A 40 -3.07 -4.49 -12.19
N GLU A 41 -2.03 -4.36 -13.01
CA GLU A 41 -0.65 -4.82 -12.75
C GLU A 41 0.27 -3.78 -12.08
N PHE A 42 -0.25 -2.59 -11.75
CA PHE A 42 0.56 -1.56 -11.12
C PHE A 42 1.01 -1.97 -9.72
N SER A 43 2.34 -2.03 -9.56
CA SER A 43 3.03 -2.28 -8.31
C SER A 43 4.07 -1.18 -8.06
N PHE A 44 4.40 -0.95 -6.80
CA PHE A 44 5.45 0.01 -6.45
C PHE A 44 6.83 -0.62 -6.55
N SER A 45 7.81 0.20 -6.93
CA SER A 45 9.23 -0.14 -6.71
C SER A 45 9.50 -0.34 -5.23
N GLU A 46 10.50 -1.16 -4.90
CA GLU A 46 10.83 -1.52 -3.51
C GLU A 46 11.06 -0.28 -2.62
N GLU A 47 11.66 0.77 -3.16
CA GLU A 47 11.87 2.06 -2.48
C GLU A 47 10.54 2.77 -2.14
N LYS A 48 9.62 2.85 -3.11
CA LYS A 48 8.28 3.43 -2.87
C LYS A 48 7.47 2.58 -1.91
N LEU A 49 7.61 1.25 -1.96
CA LEU A 49 6.97 0.33 -1.04
C LEU A 49 7.47 0.53 0.39
N ALA A 50 8.77 0.72 0.60
CA ALA A 50 9.32 1.03 1.92
C ALA A 50 8.80 2.36 2.46
N GLY A 51 8.70 3.39 1.60
CA GLY A 51 8.09 4.68 1.95
C GLY A 51 6.62 4.56 2.31
N LEU A 52 5.86 3.79 1.52
CA LEU A 52 4.45 3.48 1.75
C LEU A 52 4.24 2.76 3.08
N CYS A 53 5.01 1.69 3.37
CA CYS A 53 4.91 0.94 4.62
C CYS A 53 5.19 1.82 5.84
N ARG A 54 6.21 2.68 5.74
CA ARG A 54 6.49 3.70 6.77
C ARG A 54 5.33 4.67 6.95
N GLY A 55 4.79 5.18 5.84
CA GLY A 55 3.67 6.12 5.84
C GLY A 55 2.40 5.53 6.44
N MET A 56 2.10 4.27 6.08
CA MET A 56 0.98 3.48 6.60
C MET A 56 1.14 3.04 8.06
N LYS A 57 2.33 3.23 8.65
CA LYS A 57 2.70 2.72 9.97
C LYS A 57 2.39 1.23 10.09
N LEU A 58 2.85 0.46 9.11
CA LEU A 58 2.67 -0.99 9.12
C LEU A 58 3.56 -1.62 10.18
N ASP A 59 3.01 -2.61 10.87
CA ASP A 59 3.80 -3.49 11.72
C ASP A 59 4.62 -4.46 10.86
N GLN A 60 5.64 -5.10 11.46
CA GLN A 60 6.52 -6.02 10.75
C GLN A 60 5.77 -7.11 9.97
N GLU A 61 4.68 -7.63 10.52
CA GLU A 61 3.83 -8.62 9.85
C GLU A 61 3.07 -8.04 8.64
N GLU A 62 2.47 -6.86 8.79
CA GLU A 62 1.71 -6.19 7.73
C GLU A 62 2.64 -5.80 6.57
N GLU A 63 3.82 -5.26 6.89
CA GLU A 63 4.86 -4.94 5.91
C GLU A 63 5.34 -6.21 5.18
N ALA A 64 5.60 -7.30 5.90
CA ALA A 64 6.03 -8.56 5.30
C ALA A 64 4.96 -9.13 4.36
N ARG A 65 3.68 -9.09 4.74
CA ARG A 65 2.56 -9.50 3.88
C ARG A 65 2.50 -8.65 2.62
N LEU A 66 2.54 -7.33 2.77
CA LEU A 66 2.46 -6.40 1.65
C LEU A 66 3.63 -6.59 0.67
N ARG A 67 4.87 -6.71 1.16
CA ARG A 67 6.06 -6.99 0.34
C ARG A 67 5.99 -8.35 -0.35
N ASN A 68 5.49 -9.39 0.34
CA ASN A 68 5.38 -10.73 -0.23
C ASN A 68 4.31 -10.78 -1.34
N SER A 69 3.22 -10.03 -1.19
CA SER A 69 2.18 -9.89 -2.22
C SER A 69 2.65 -9.19 -3.49
N VAL A 70 3.76 -8.44 -3.43
CA VAL A 70 4.41 -7.81 -4.61
C VAL A 70 5.34 -8.78 -5.30
N LYS A 71 6.07 -9.61 -4.54
CA LYS A 71 7.00 -10.63 -5.08
C LYS A 71 6.29 -11.82 -5.75
N LYS A 72 5.01 -12.01 -5.47
CA LYS A 72 4.18 -13.07 -6.06
C LYS A 72 3.45 -12.67 -7.34
N ALA A 73 3.51 -11.39 -7.74
CA ALA A 73 2.88 -10.86 -8.94
C ALA A 73 3.84 -10.91 -10.13
#